data_AF-A0A848FTC7-F1
#
_entry.id   AF-A0A848FTC7-F1
#
_cell.length_a   1.000
_cell.length_b   1.000
_cell.length_c   1.000
_cell.angle_alpha   90.00
_cell.angle_beta   90.00
_cell.angle_gamma   90.00
#
_symmetry.space_group_name_H-M   'P 1'
#
loop_
_entity.id
_entity.type
_entity.pdbx_description
1 polymer ?
#
loop_
_entity_poly.entity_id
_entity_poly.type
_entity_poly.pdbx_seq_one_letter_code
_entity_poly.pdbx_strand_id
1 'polypeptide(L)'
;MANIDLPHFGQIDLTQLKEYYSAETVLSGTMLHLDLNFENKSISGEQAINIKVFLDNISALDIQNKSSIDKSFNDGGEAADYINFYLDELAEEELRNIIDYEDKDKSKEQQLLSKLKLIRIGLYPDGKYGTDYYGVFDYSIDIDGEPCNQLLVVKTNENGDLDHVTWES
;
A
#
# COMPACT_ATOMS: atom_id res chain seq x y z
N MET A 1 9.72 4.26 31.82
CA MET A 1 8.91 3.66 30.74
C MET A 1 9.41 4.26 29.45
N ALA A 2 9.79 3.42 28.48
CA ALA A 2 10.22 3.91 27.17
C ALA A 2 8.97 4.03 26.31
N ASN A 3 8.51 5.25 26.08
CA ASN A 3 7.36 5.53 25.23
C ASN A 3 7.81 6.34 24.02
N ILE A 4 7.12 6.19 22.91
CA ILE A 4 7.30 7.00 21.70
C ILE A 4 5.94 7.50 21.21
N ASP A 5 5.90 8.67 20.60
CA ASP A 5 4.73 9.16 19.88
C ASP A 5 4.88 8.81 18.39
N LEU A 6 4.01 7.95 17.87
CA LEU A 6 4.01 7.54 16.47
C LEU A 6 2.95 8.31 15.69
N PRO A 7 3.27 8.77 14.47
CA PRO A 7 2.27 9.40 13.60
C PRO A 7 1.02 8.52 13.47
N HIS A 8 -0.16 9.13 13.60
CA HIS A 8 -1.47 8.47 13.54
C HIS A 8 -1.83 7.52 14.70
N PHE A 9 -0.86 6.86 15.32
CA PHE A 9 -1.10 5.90 16.42
C PHE A 9 -0.99 6.51 17.82
N GLY A 10 -0.37 7.70 17.95
CA GLY A 10 -0.15 8.37 19.22
C GLY A 10 0.92 7.70 20.08
N GLN A 11 0.81 7.86 21.41
CA GLN A 11 1.82 7.34 22.33
C GLN A 11 1.73 5.81 22.48
N ILE A 12 2.83 5.12 22.20
CA ILE A 12 3.01 3.67 22.38
C ILE A 12 4.04 3.38 23.47
N ASP A 13 3.73 2.44 24.36
CA ASP A 13 4.67 1.86 25.34
C ASP A 13 5.48 0.74 24.68
N LEU A 14 6.80 0.97 24.55
CA LEU A 14 7.71 0.04 23.87
C LEU A 14 7.94 -1.27 24.63
N THR A 15 7.46 -1.38 25.87
CA THR A 15 7.63 -2.56 26.73
C THR A 15 6.36 -3.38 26.90
N GLN A 16 5.22 -2.89 26.41
CA GLN A 16 3.91 -3.51 26.56
C GLN A 16 3.09 -3.39 25.26
N LEU A 17 3.67 -3.87 24.15
CA LEU A 17 3.03 -3.81 22.85
C LEU A 17 1.81 -4.74 22.77
N LYS A 18 0.77 -4.24 22.10
CA LYS A 18 -0.30 -5.07 21.54
C LYS A 18 0.21 -5.72 20.25
N GLU A 19 -0.39 -6.85 19.88
CA GLU A 19 -0.08 -7.51 18.61
C GLU A 19 -0.53 -6.72 17.38
N TYR A 20 -1.47 -5.79 17.56
CA TYR A 20 -2.10 -5.04 16.49
C TYR A 20 -2.51 -3.65 16.97
N TYR A 21 -2.20 -2.66 16.14
CA TYR A 21 -2.70 -1.30 16.24
C TYR A 21 -3.23 -0.89 14.87
N SER A 22 -4.31 -0.10 14.86
CA SER A 22 -4.87 0.48 13.66
C SER A 22 -5.06 1.98 13.80
N ALA A 23 -4.94 2.68 12.68
CA ALA A 23 -5.25 4.09 12.55
C ALA A 23 -5.81 4.38 11.15
N GLU A 24 -6.44 5.54 11.02
CA GLU A 24 -6.94 6.06 9.75
C GLU A 24 -6.37 7.45 9.52
N THR A 25 -6.05 7.74 8.26
CA THR A 25 -5.63 9.08 7.82
C THR A 25 -6.12 9.34 6.41
N VAL A 26 -5.95 10.57 5.93
CA VAL A 26 -6.26 10.92 4.54
C VAL A 26 -4.95 11.22 3.81
N LEU A 27 -4.72 10.53 2.70
CA LEU A 27 -3.60 10.78 1.80
C LEU A 27 -4.17 11.12 0.42
N SER A 28 -3.82 12.29 -0.11
CA SER A 28 -4.26 12.74 -1.45
C SER A 28 -5.78 12.71 -1.66
N GLY A 29 -6.57 12.89 -0.59
CA GLY A 29 -8.04 12.87 -0.65
C GLY A 29 -8.67 11.48 -0.53
N THR A 30 -7.87 10.42 -0.40
CA THR A 30 -8.35 9.06 -0.17
C THR A 30 -8.16 8.65 1.29
N MET A 31 -9.13 7.94 1.86
CA MET A 31 -9.00 7.33 3.18
C MET A 31 -7.92 6.24 3.13
N LEU A 32 -6.97 6.30 4.04
CA LEU A 32 -5.85 5.38 4.14
C LEU A 32 -5.90 4.68 5.49
N HIS A 33 -5.98 3.36 5.46
CA HIS A 33 -5.86 2.52 6.66
C HIS A 33 -4.40 2.23 6.96
N LEU A 34 -4.01 2.36 8.23
CA LEU A 34 -2.66 2.08 8.70
C LEU A 34 -2.71 0.97 9.75
N ASP A 35 -1.92 -0.08 9.54
CA ASP A 35 -1.78 -1.20 10.45
C ASP A 35 -0.35 -1.30 10.96
N LEU A 36 -0.20 -1.51 12.27
CA LEU A 36 1.08 -1.81 12.90
C LEU A 36 0.98 -3.16 13.61
N ASN A 37 1.76 -4.12 13.12
CA ASN A 37 1.71 -5.52 13.51
C ASN A 37 2.98 -5.92 14.24
N PHE A 38 2.83 -6.47 15.44
CA PHE A 38 3.96 -6.99 16.22
C PHE A 38 3.77 -8.46 16.57
N GLU A 39 4.83 -9.24 16.43
CA GLU A 39 4.96 -10.56 17.06
C GLU A 39 5.37 -10.40 18.53
N ASN A 40 6.33 -9.50 18.78
CA ASN A 40 6.92 -9.29 20.10
C ASN A 40 6.05 -8.37 20.96
N LYS A 41 6.17 -8.54 22.28
CA LYS A 41 5.53 -7.65 23.27
C LYS A 41 6.37 -6.40 23.60
N SER A 42 7.55 -6.27 23.00
CA SER A 42 8.42 -5.13 23.18
C SER A 42 9.35 -4.95 21.97
N ILE A 43 9.75 -3.71 21.70
CA ILE A 43 10.73 -3.37 20.67
C ILE A 43 11.82 -2.44 21.22
N SER A 44 12.93 -2.34 20.51
CA SER A 44 13.99 -1.38 20.84
C SER A 44 13.57 0.06 20.51
N GLY A 45 14.25 1.03 21.12
CA GLY A 45 14.06 2.44 20.75
C GLY A 45 14.45 2.74 19.29
N GLU A 46 15.40 1.99 18.73
CA GLU A 46 15.80 2.12 17.33
C GLU A 46 14.71 1.64 16.38
N GLN A 47 14.11 0.47 16.65
CA GLN A 47 12.94 -0.02 15.89
C GLN A 47 11.79 0.98 15.94
N ALA A 48 11.52 1.56 17.12
CA ALA A 48 10.50 2.58 17.29
C ALA A 48 10.77 3.85 16.47
N ILE A 49 12.03 4.30 16.40
CA ILE A 49 12.45 5.43 15.56
C ILE A 49 12.26 5.08 14.08
N ASN A 50 12.63 3.87 13.66
CA ASN A 50 12.46 3.44 12.26
C ASN A 50 10.99 3.43 11.85
N ILE A 51 10.09 2.91 12.71
CA ILE A 51 8.63 2.97 12.47
C ILE A 51 8.19 4.43 12.30
N LYS A 52 8.63 5.31 13.20
CA LYS A 52 8.28 6.74 13.11
C LYS A 52 8.75 7.37 11.80
N VAL A 53 10.00 7.15 11.42
CA VAL A 53 10.58 7.67 10.17
C VAL A 53 9.81 7.13 8.96
N PHE A 54 9.44 5.85 8.95
CA PHE A 54 8.64 5.26 7.89
C PHE A 54 7.28 5.96 7.76
N LEU A 55 6.56 6.11 8.88
CA LEU A 55 5.24 6.74 8.93
C LEU A 55 5.28 8.23 8.52
N ASP A 56 6.31 8.97 8.92
CA ASP A 56 6.51 10.38 8.52
C ASP A 56 6.75 10.53 7.00
N ASN A 57 7.18 9.47 6.31
CA ASN A 57 7.55 9.50 4.89
C ASN A 57 6.55 8.79 3.96
N ILE A 58 5.36 8.40 4.44
CA ILE A 58 4.33 7.69 3.66
C ILE A 58 4.10 8.34 2.28
N SER A 59 3.98 9.67 2.20
CA SER A 59 3.72 10.36 0.93
C SER A 59 4.88 10.21 -0.08
N ALA A 60 6.12 10.22 0.38
CA ALA A 60 7.28 10.02 -0.50
C ALA A 60 7.36 8.56 -0.96
N LEU A 61 7.06 7.62 -0.06
CA LEU A 61 7.02 6.19 -0.35
C LEU A 61 5.91 5.84 -1.36
N ASP A 62 4.72 6.44 -1.27
CA ASP A 62 3.65 6.27 -2.27
C ASP A 62 4.12 6.69 -3.68
N ILE A 63 4.82 7.83 -3.79
CA ILE A 63 5.35 8.30 -5.08
C ILE A 63 6.41 7.33 -5.63
N GLN A 64 7.31 6.85 -4.78
CA GLN A 64 8.33 5.86 -5.15
C GLN A 64 7.68 4.54 -5.60
N ASN A 65 6.69 4.06 -4.84
CA ASN A 65 5.99 2.81 -5.12
C ASN A 65 5.20 2.86 -6.42
N LYS A 66 4.57 4.01 -6.74
CA LYS A 66 3.94 4.24 -8.06
C LYS A 66 4.94 4.13 -9.20
N SER A 67 6.18 4.62 -9.02
CA SER A 67 7.23 4.45 -10.03
C SER A 67 7.63 2.98 -10.20
N SER A 68 7.64 2.19 -9.12
CA SER A 68 7.87 0.74 -9.16
C SER A 68 6.73 -0.01 -9.84
N ILE A 69 5.48 0.39 -9.58
CA ILE A 69 4.28 -0.14 -10.25
C ILE A 69 4.33 0.16 -11.75
N ASP A 70 4.63 1.41 -12.13
CA ASP A 70 4.78 1.80 -13.55
C ASP A 70 5.85 0.95 -14.25
N LYS A 71 6.98 0.70 -13.57
CA LYS A 71 8.01 -0.19 -14.10
C LYS A 71 7.51 -1.61 -14.27
N SER A 72 6.86 -2.18 -13.25
CA SER A 72 6.27 -3.53 -13.30
C SER A 72 5.27 -3.64 -14.46
N PHE A 73 4.45 -2.61 -14.69
CA PHE A 73 3.49 -2.56 -15.78
C PHE A 73 4.19 -2.54 -17.15
N ASN A 74 5.18 -1.66 -17.34
CA ASN A 74 5.91 -1.54 -18.61
C ASN A 74 6.75 -2.79 -18.94
N ASP A 75 7.24 -3.49 -17.92
CA ASP A 75 7.99 -4.74 -18.07
C ASP A 75 7.08 -5.96 -18.29
N GLY A 76 5.75 -5.78 -18.28
CA GLY A 76 4.77 -6.86 -18.45
C GLY A 76 4.70 -7.81 -17.25
N GLY A 77 4.95 -7.30 -16.04
CA GLY A 77 4.89 -8.06 -14.79
C GLY A 77 3.52 -7.99 -14.10
N GLU A 78 3.52 -8.24 -12.79
CA GLU A 78 2.32 -8.31 -11.93
C GLU A 78 1.35 -7.12 -12.09
N ALA A 79 1.86 -5.89 -12.24
CA ALA A 79 1.01 -4.74 -12.47
C ALA A 79 0.30 -4.78 -13.85
N ALA A 80 0.94 -5.34 -14.88
CA ALA A 80 0.29 -5.53 -16.19
C ALA A 80 -0.80 -6.60 -16.10
N ASP A 81 -0.52 -7.73 -15.44
CA ASP A 81 -1.49 -8.81 -15.25
C ASP A 81 -2.70 -8.34 -14.43
N TYR A 82 -2.46 -7.60 -13.35
CA TYR A 82 -3.51 -6.94 -12.57
C TYR A 82 -4.42 -6.04 -13.43
N ILE A 83 -3.84 -5.21 -14.29
CA ILE A 83 -4.61 -4.30 -15.15
C ILE A 83 -5.38 -5.06 -16.23
N ASN A 84 -4.77 -6.09 -16.82
CA ASN A 84 -5.43 -6.92 -17.82
C ASN A 84 -6.60 -7.70 -17.23
N PHE A 85 -6.50 -8.16 -15.98
CA PHE A 85 -7.62 -8.78 -15.26
C PHE A 85 -8.87 -7.88 -15.26
N TYR A 86 -8.73 -6.58 -14.97
CA TYR A 86 -9.87 -5.66 -15.01
C TYR A 86 -10.46 -5.51 -16.42
N LEU A 87 -9.63 -5.51 -17.46
CA LEU A 87 -10.09 -5.42 -18.84
C LEU A 87 -10.81 -6.68 -19.31
N ASP A 88 -10.41 -7.84 -18.80
CA ASP A 88 -10.99 -9.14 -19.15
C ASP A 88 -12.27 -9.43 -18.36
N GLU A 89 -12.33 -9.05 -17.09
CA GLU A 89 -13.44 -9.41 -16.18
C GLU A 89 -14.57 -8.39 -16.14
N LEU A 90 -14.28 -7.09 -16.34
CA LEU A 90 -15.32 -6.07 -16.32
C LEU A 90 -16.00 -5.93 -17.67
N ALA A 91 -17.33 -5.77 -17.64
CA ALA A 91 -18.07 -5.41 -18.83
C ALA A 91 -17.68 -4.01 -19.33
N GLU A 92 -17.84 -3.77 -20.63
CA GLU A 92 -17.54 -2.45 -21.21
C GLU A 92 -18.30 -1.30 -20.51
N GLU A 93 -19.54 -1.53 -20.09
CA GLU A 93 -20.34 -0.54 -19.37
C GLU A 93 -19.72 -0.17 -18.01
N GLU A 94 -19.15 -1.13 -17.30
CA GLU A 94 -18.45 -0.92 -16.02
C GLU A 94 -17.13 -0.18 -16.24
N LEU A 95 -16.35 -0.58 -17.24
CA LEU A 95 -15.09 0.08 -17.59
C LEU A 95 -15.32 1.55 -18.00
N ARG A 96 -16.41 1.86 -18.71
CA ARG A 96 -16.76 3.24 -19.09
C ARG A 96 -17.08 4.14 -17.89
N ASN A 97 -17.39 3.59 -16.72
CA ASN A 97 -17.55 4.38 -15.49
C ASN A 97 -16.20 4.78 -14.87
N ILE A 98 -15.11 4.13 -15.27
CA ILE A 98 -13.78 4.26 -14.67
C ILE A 98 -12.83 5.02 -15.60
N ILE A 99 -12.87 4.69 -16.90
CA ILE A 99 -11.96 5.20 -17.94
C ILE A 99 -12.73 5.78 -19.13
N ASP A 100 -12.07 6.65 -19.89
CA ASP A 100 -12.62 7.25 -21.10
C ASP A 100 -12.24 6.41 -22.34
N TYR A 101 -13.24 5.76 -22.94
CA TYR A 101 -13.06 4.93 -24.13
C TYR A 101 -12.76 5.73 -25.40
N GLU A 102 -13.05 7.03 -25.39
CA GLU A 102 -12.83 7.91 -26.54
C GLU A 102 -11.48 8.65 -26.46
N ASP A 103 -10.73 8.48 -25.37
CA ASP A 103 -9.37 8.99 -25.22
C ASP A 103 -8.43 8.32 -26.22
N LYS A 104 -7.77 9.14 -27.05
CA LYS A 104 -6.84 8.70 -28.10
C LYS A 104 -5.37 8.87 -27.70
N ASP A 105 -5.12 9.55 -26.59
CA ASP A 105 -3.78 9.86 -26.10
C ASP A 105 -3.27 8.78 -25.14
N LYS A 106 -4.18 8.09 -24.42
CA LYS A 106 -3.85 7.01 -23.49
C LYS A 106 -4.58 5.71 -23.80
N SER A 107 -3.86 4.60 -23.69
CA SER A 107 -4.47 3.27 -23.76
C SER A 107 -5.39 3.01 -22.56
N LYS A 108 -6.31 2.06 -22.68
CA LYS A 108 -7.23 1.71 -21.59
C LYS A 108 -6.47 1.21 -20.36
N GLU A 109 -5.42 0.43 -20.59
CA GLU A 109 -4.50 -0.06 -19.58
C GLU A 109 -3.85 1.10 -18.81
N GLN A 110 -3.31 2.09 -19.53
CA GLN A 110 -2.70 3.27 -18.91
C GLN A 110 -3.72 4.11 -18.14
N GLN A 111 -4.95 4.19 -18.63
CA GLN A 111 -6.03 4.87 -17.92
C GLN A 111 -6.38 4.12 -16.63
N LEU A 112 -6.54 2.79 -16.65
CA LEU A 112 -6.80 1.99 -15.45
C LEU A 112 -5.66 2.09 -14.44
N LEU A 113 -4.41 1.99 -14.88
CA LEU A 113 -3.23 2.13 -14.02
C LEU A 113 -3.25 3.47 -13.27
N SER A 114 -3.69 4.54 -13.94
CA SER A 114 -3.82 5.87 -13.32
C SER A 114 -4.93 6.00 -12.28
N LYS A 115 -5.81 4.99 -12.16
CA LYS A 115 -6.89 4.94 -11.16
C LYS A 115 -6.49 4.23 -9.87
N LEU A 116 -5.30 3.63 -9.81
CA LEU A 116 -4.79 3.01 -8.59
C LEU A 116 -4.72 4.02 -7.45
N LYS A 117 -5.30 3.62 -6.31
CA LYS A 117 -5.30 4.37 -5.07
C LYS A 117 -4.65 3.52 -3.98
N LEU A 118 -3.76 4.12 -3.21
CA LEU A 118 -3.25 3.51 -1.98
C LEU A 118 -4.36 3.51 -0.94
N ILE A 119 -4.80 2.33 -0.52
CA ILE A 119 -5.93 2.17 0.41
C ILE A 119 -5.48 1.71 1.80
N ARG A 120 -4.33 1.03 1.90
CA ARG A 120 -3.81 0.49 3.16
C ARG A 120 -2.29 0.42 3.18
N ILE A 121 -1.71 0.66 4.36
CA ILE A 121 -0.31 0.36 4.67
C ILE A 121 -0.25 -0.54 5.91
N GLY A 122 0.38 -1.70 5.77
CA GLY A 122 0.72 -2.58 6.88
C GLY A 122 2.22 -2.54 7.19
N LEU A 123 2.56 -2.35 8.47
CA LEU A 123 3.94 -2.45 8.96
C LEU A 123 4.15 -3.70 9.80
N TYR A 124 5.27 -4.37 9.58
CA TYR A 124 5.70 -5.63 10.22
C TYR A 124 7.13 -5.48 10.76
N PRO A 125 7.35 -4.65 11.80
CA PRO A 125 8.69 -4.18 12.19
C PRO A 125 9.58 -5.24 12.83
N ASP A 126 8.99 -6.35 13.21
CA ASP A 126 9.64 -7.46 13.89
C ASP A 126 9.36 -8.82 13.23
N GLY A 127 8.93 -8.79 11.96
CA GLY A 127 8.74 -9.99 11.14
C GLY A 127 7.55 -10.86 11.56
N LYS A 128 6.50 -10.27 12.15
CA LYS A 128 5.25 -10.99 12.46
C LYS A 128 4.77 -11.80 11.26
N TYR A 129 4.36 -13.05 11.50
CA TYR A 129 4.04 -14.06 10.47
C TYR A 129 5.25 -14.58 9.67
N GLY A 130 6.48 -14.33 10.12
CA GLY A 130 7.69 -14.74 9.43
C GLY A 130 7.94 -13.96 8.14
N THR A 131 7.51 -12.70 8.08
CA THR A 131 7.68 -11.84 6.91
C THR A 131 9.10 -11.28 6.86
N ASP A 132 9.73 -11.34 5.68
CA ASP A 132 11.03 -10.73 5.43
C ASP A 132 10.91 -9.24 5.00
N TYR A 133 9.69 -8.81 4.69
CA TYR A 133 9.37 -7.42 4.35
C TYR A 133 8.85 -6.66 5.57
N TYR A 134 9.06 -5.34 5.53
CA TYR A 134 8.71 -4.41 6.60
C TYR A 134 7.41 -3.66 6.30
N GLY A 135 7.28 -3.12 5.09
CA GLY A 135 6.13 -2.34 4.65
C GLY A 135 5.35 -3.08 3.58
N VAL A 136 4.02 -3.02 3.67
CA VAL A 136 3.07 -3.56 2.69
C VAL A 136 2.13 -2.43 2.30
N PHE A 137 2.09 -2.09 1.02
CA PHE A 137 1.24 -1.03 0.47
C PHE A 137 0.22 -1.65 -0.47
N ASP A 138 -1.04 -1.59 -0.08
CA ASP A 138 -2.14 -2.17 -0.85
C ASP A 138 -2.78 -1.09 -1.72
N TYR A 139 -2.77 -1.32 -3.04
CA TYR A 139 -3.40 -0.45 -4.01
C TYR A 139 -4.62 -1.14 -4.62
N SER A 140 -5.67 -0.36 -4.89
CA SER A 140 -6.88 -0.84 -5.54
C SER A 140 -7.42 0.20 -6.52
N ILE A 141 -8.21 -0.27 -7.49
CA ILE A 141 -9.06 0.57 -8.33
C ILE A 141 -10.47 0.52 -7.74
N ASP A 142 -11.05 1.69 -7.49
CA ASP A 142 -12.43 1.77 -7.02
C ASP A 142 -13.40 1.39 -8.14
N ILE A 143 -14.33 0.48 -7.83
CA ILE A 143 -15.46 0.12 -8.68
C ILE A 143 -16.72 0.53 -7.93
N ASP A 144 -17.59 1.31 -8.58
CA ASP A 144 -18.79 1.90 -7.97
C ASP A 144 -18.54 2.67 -6.65
N GLY A 145 -17.34 3.24 -6.52
CA GLY A 145 -16.93 4.05 -5.37
C GLY A 145 -16.30 3.28 -4.23
N GLU A 146 -16.10 1.97 -4.36
CA GLU A 146 -15.51 1.12 -3.32
C GLU A 146 -14.25 0.39 -3.84
N PRO A 147 -13.21 0.21 -2.99
CA PRO A 147 -12.06 -0.60 -3.34
C PRO A 147 -12.46 -2.06 -3.60
N CYS A 148 -11.80 -2.69 -4.56
CA CYS A 148 -11.97 -4.11 -4.84
C CYS A 148 -11.05 -4.99 -4.01
N ASN A 149 -11.43 -6.27 -3.88
CA ASN A 149 -10.63 -7.31 -3.24
C ASN A 149 -9.40 -7.75 -4.06
N GLN A 150 -9.24 -7.19 -5.25
CA GLN A 150 -8.05 -7.38 -6.08
C GLN A 150 -7.06 -6.28 -5.71
N LEU A 151 -5.94 -6.66 -5.12
CA LEU A 151 -4.94 -5.74 -4.62
C LEU A 151 -3.66 -5.85 -5.44
N LEU A 152 -3.19 -4.71 -5.93
CA LEU A 152 -1.81 -4.59 -6.36
C LEU A 152 -0.99 -4.18 -5.15
N VAL A 153 -0.07 -5.03 -4.71
CA VAL A 153 0.65 -4.89 -3.45
C VAL A 153 2.12 -4.58 -3.73
N VAL A 154 2.63 -3.54 -3.07
CA VAL A 154 4.07 -3.23 -3.05
C VAL A 154 4.63 -3.56 -1.68
N LYS A 155 5.63 -4.44 -1.64
CA LYS A 155 6.33 -4.82 -0.41
C LYS A 155 7.69 -4.13 -0.37
N THR A 156 8.08 -3.63 0.80
CA THR A 156 9.32 -2.88 1.00
C THR A 156 10.08 -3.34 2.23
N ASN A 157 11.40 -3.09 2.25
CA ASN A 157 12.20 -3.21 3.47
C ASN A 157 11.95 -2.02 4.43
N GLU A 158 12.67 -1.99 5.57
CA GLU A 158 12.56 -0.93 6.60
C GLU A 158 12.94 0.48 6.13
N ASN A 159 13.71 0.60 5.05
CA ASN A 159 14.09 1.88 4.46
C ASN A 159 13.07 2.34 3.41
N GLY A 160 12.06 1.51 3.12
CA GLY A 160 11.10 1.76 2.05
C GLY A 160 11.60 1.37 0.66
N ASP A 161 12.75 0.68 0.54
CA ASP A 161 13.20 0.17 -0.75
C ASP A 161 12.32 -1.01 -1.19
N LEU A 162 12.07 -1.08 -2.50
CA LEU A 162 11.26 -2.13 -3.10
C LEU A 162 11.86 -3.51 -2.83
N ASP A 163 11.04 -4.41 -2.28
CA ASP A 163 11.29 -5.85 -2.28
C ASP A 163 10.69 -6.47 -3.54
N HIS A 164 9.36 -6.39 -3.70
CA HIS A 164 8.67 -6.77 -4.93
C HIS A 164 7.27 -6.12 -5.05
N VAL A 165 6.72 -6.21 -6.26
CA VAL A 165 5.31 -5.94 -6.57
C VAL A 165 4.64 -7.29 -6.79
N THR A 166 3.43 -7.49 -6.28
CA THR A 166 2.63 -8.71 -6.48
C THR A 166 1.17 -8.36 -6.59
N TRP A 167 0.41 -9.15 -7.32
CA TRP A 167 -1.05 -9.15 -7.26
C TRP A 167 -1.53 -10.14 -6.18
N GLU A 168 -2.47 -9.72 -5.33
CA GLU A 168 -3.14 -10.56 -4.32
C GLU A 168 -4.67 -10.52 -4.52
N SER A 169 -5.32 -11.70 -4.38
CA SER A 169 -6.75 -11.95 -4.68
C SER A 169 -7.43 -12.82 -3.64
#